data_AF-A0A8J1UX68-F1
#
_entry.id   AF-A0A8J1UX68-F1
#
_cell.length_a   1.000
_cell.length_b   1.000
_cell.length_c   1.000
_cell.angle_alpha   90.00
_cell.angle_beta   90.00
_cell.angle_gamma   90.00
#
_symmetry.space_group_name_H-M   'P 1'
#
loop_
_entity.id
_entity.type
_entity.pdbx_description
1 polymer ?
#
loop_
_entity_poly.entity_id
_entity_poly.type
_entity_poly.pdbx_seq_one_letter_code
_entity_poly.pdbx_strand_id
1 'polypeptide(L)'
;MTTKLNLKRSIEIKLNRIRVDLASRADFYRHNFKEFTDPSCPCGYQQQTKSHLLLDCPLSNGAREVFTQNLKELPSFNYNNFATLTKASKIKIMLFGDCKLSDECNKEITNLSANFIDKII
;
A
#
# COMPACT_ATOMS: atom_id res chain seq x y z
N MET A 1 -0.74 16.32 -7.98
CA MET A 1 -2.20 16.46 -7.86
C MET A 1 -2.67 15.55 -6.74
N THR A 2 -3.36 16.09 -5.73
CA THR A 2 -4.04 15.31 -4.69
C THR A 2 -5.48 15.14 -5.12
N THR A 3 -5.78 14.06 -5.83
CA THR A 3 -7.14 13.69 -6.20
C THR A 3 -7.95 13.41 -4.92
N LYS A 4 -9.09 14.10 -4.74
CA LYS A 4 -9.97 13.91 -3.58
C LYS A 4 -10.57 12.50 -3.65
N LEU A 5 -10.14 11.63 -2.74
CA LEU A 5 -10.63 10.24 -2.66
C LEU A 5 -11.90 10.23 -1.79
N ASN A 6 -12.94 9.52 -2.23
CA ASN A 6 -14.17 9.36 -1.48
C ASN A 6 -14.03 8.17 -0.49
N LEU A 7 -13.12 8.30 0.47
CA LEU A 7 -12.80 7.27 1.47
C LEU A 7 -13.36 7.64 2.84
N LYS A 8 -13.69 6.63 3.65
CA LYS A 8 -13.96 6.83 5.08
C LYS A 8 -12.71 7.43 5.73
N ARG A 9 -12.92 8.34 6.69
CA ARG A 9 -11.82 9.06 7.36
C ARG A 9 -10.79 8.11 8.02
N SER A 10 -11.25 7.00 8.60
CA SER A 10 -10.37 5.98 9.18
C SER A 10 -9.41 5.36 8.16
N ILE A 11 -9.92 5.02 6.98
CA ILE A 11 -9.15 4.42 5.88
C ILE A 11 -8.14 5.43 5.33
N GLU A 12 -8.56 6.69 5.18
CA GLU A 12 -7.69 7.77 4.72
C GLU A 12 -6.51 7.99 5.69
N ILE A 13 -6.74 7.93 7.01
CA ILE A 13 -5.67 8.02 8.01
C ILE A 13 -4.67 6.87 7.86
N LYS A 14 -5.14 5.62 7.69
CA LYS A 14 -4.25 4.46 7.49
C LYS A 14 -3.42 4.59 6.21
N LEU A 15 -4.04 5.01 5.10
CA LEU A 15 -3.33 5.30 3.85
C LEU A 15 -2.25 6.38 4.04
N ASN A 16 -2.59 7.48 4.71
CA ASN A 16 -1.66 8.57 4.94
C ASN A 16 -0.50 8.15 5.87
N ARG A 17 -0.75 7.33 6.89
CA ARG A 17 0.32 6.73 7.71
C ARG A 17 1.31 5.93 6.86
N ILE A 18 0.82 5.14 5.91
CA ILE A 18 1.68 4.43 4.96
C ILE A 18 2.40 5.42 4.03
N ARG A 19 1.81 6.53 3.60
CA ARG A 19 2.50 7.51 2.75
C ARG A 19 3.68 8.18 3.45
N VAL A 20 3.55 8.51 4.74
CA VAL A 20 4.53 9.32 5.49
C VAL A 20 5.51 8.51 6.33
N ASP A 21 5.72 7.22 6.03
CA ASP A 21 6.61 6.34 6.82
C ASP A 21 6.20 6.28 8.30
N LEU A 22 4.91 6.09 8.62
CA LEU A 22 4.40 5.96 9.99
C LEU A 22 3.46 4.77 10.15
N ALA A 23 3.79 3.67 9.48
CA ALA A 23 2.91 2.50 9.41
C ALA A 23 3.63 1.16 9.44
N SER A 24 4.95 1.14 9.31
CA SER A 24 5.73 -0.09 9.42
C SER A 24 6.53 -0.10 10.72
N ARG A 25 6.75 -1.27 11.32
CA ARG A 25 7.54 -1.37 12.56
C ARG A 25 8.96 -0.85 12.39
N ALA A 26 9.56 -1.01 11.20
CA ALA A 26 10.86 -0.42 10.90
C ALA A 26 10.82 1.12 11.00
N ASP A 27 9.72 1.75 10.56
CA ASP A 27 9.56 3.20 10.68
C ASP A 27 9.39 3.62 12.15
N PHE A 28 8.53 2.94 12.92
CA PHE A 28 8.34 3.25 14.33
C PHE A 28 9.64 3.11 15.13
N TYR A 29 10.41 2.06 14.85
CA TYR A 29 11.74 1.85 15.42
C TYR A 29 12.69 2.99 15.02
N ARG A 30 12.75 3.35 13.72
CA ARG A 30 13.58 4.46 13.21
C ARG A 30 13.25 5.80 13.86
N HIS A 31 11.97 6.03 14.20
CA HIS A 31 11.49 7.25 14.85
C HIS A 31 11.47 7.17 16.39
N ASN A 32 12.06 6.13 16.99
CA ASN A 32 12.16 5.93 18.45
C ASN A 32 10.81 5.92 19.20
N PHE A 33 9.76 5.35 18.57
CA PHE A 33 8.49 5.13 19.26
C PHE A 33 8.66 4.03 20.31
N LYS A 34 8.42 4.38 21.59
CA LYS A 34 8.71 3.51 22.75
C LYS A 34 7.96 2.17 22.75
N GLU A 35 6.84 2.08 22.03
CA GLU A 35 6.02 0.87 21.92
C GLU A 35 6.60 -0.17 20.94
N PHE A 36 7.55 0.23 20.09
CA PHE A 36 8.13 -0.61 19.04
C PHE A 36 9.63 -0.76 19.24
N THR A 37 10.00 -1.71 20.09
CA THR A 37 11.39 -2.06 20.39
C THR A 37 12.00 -3.02 19.36
N ASP A 38 11.17 -3.64 18.51
CA ASP A 38 11.59 -4.60 17.49
C ASP A 38 11.04 -4.20 16.11
N PRO A 39 11.91 -3.95 15.11
CA PRO A 39 11.49 -3.65 13.74
C PRO A 39 10.93 -4.86 13.00
N SER A 40 11.02 -6.07 13.56
CA SER A 40 10.61 -7.32 12.91
C SER A 40 9.10 -7.40 12.72
N CYS A 41 8.70 -7.93 11.57
CA CYS A 41 7.32 -8.25 11.26
C CYS A 41 6.87 -9.51 12.03
N PRO A 42 5.61 -9.59 12.48
CA PRO A 42 5.06 -10.82 13.07
C PRO A 42 5.15 -12.06 12.18
N CYS A 43 5.36 -11.90 10.86
CA CYS A 43 5.59 -13.01 9.94
C CYS A 43 7.01 -13.62 10.04
N GLY A 44 7.89 -13.05 10.88
CA GLY A 44 9.29 -13.45 11.02
C GLY A 44 10.28 -12.67 10.15
N TYR A 45 9.82 -11.70 9.35
CA TYR A 45 10.72 -10.87 8.54
C TYR A 45 11.45 -9.83 9.40
N GLN A 46 12.78 -9.74 9.29
CA GLN A 46 13.65 -8.98 10.20
C GLN A 46 13.37 -7.47 10.26
N GLN A 47 12.87 -6.87 9.18
CA GLN A 47 12.54 -5.44 9.15
C GLN A 47 11.24 -5.25 8.39
N GLN A 48 10.14 -5.04 9.10
CA GLN A 48 8.86 -4.73 8.47
C GLN A 48 8.95 -3.35 7.81
N THR A 49 9.17 -3.32 6.50
CA THR A 49 9.12 -2.11 5.66
C THR A 49 7.77 -2.03 4.94
N LYS A 50 7.48 -0.89 4.29
CA LYS A 50 6.31 -0.77 3.42
C LYS A 50 6.32 -1.77 2.26
N SER A 51 7.49 -2.00 1.65
CA SER A 51 7.60 -2.96 0.55
C SER A 51 7.25 -4.36 1.03
N HIS A 52 7.76 -4.75 2.20
CA HIS A 52 7.38 -6.00 2.81
C HIS A 52 5.87 -6.03 3.10
N LEU A 53 5.34 -5.05 3.82
CA LEU A 53 3.93 -5.02 4.24
C LEU A 53 2.95 -5.10 3.06
N LEU A 54 3.23 -4.35 1.99
CA LEU A 54 2.33 -4.22 0.83
C LEU A 54 2.52 -5.33 -0.21
N LEU A 55 3.76 -5.79 -0.43
CA LEU A 55 4.09 -6.63 -1.58
C LEU A 55 4.58 -8.05 -1.24
N ASP A 56 5.06 -8.30 -0.02
CA ASP A 56 5.74 -9.57 0.30
C ASP A 56 5.12 -10.30 1.51
N CYS A 57 4.61 -9.59 2.51
CA CYS A 57 4.21 -10.11 3.82
C CYS A 57 3.15 -11.23 3.70
N PRO A 58 3.46 -12.48 4.08
CA PRO A 58 2.55 -13.61 3.90
C PRO A 58 1.25 -13.45 4.70
N LEU A 59 1.29 -12.73 5.83
CA LEU A 59 0.08 -12.41 6.61
C LEU A 59 -0.91 -11.53 5.83
N SER A 60 -0.42 -10.77 4.86
CA SER A 60 -1.22 -9.92 3.98
C SER A 60 -1.68 -10.65 2.70
N ASN A 61 -1.36 -11.94 2.51
CA ASN A 61 -1.53 -12.61 1.22
C ASN A 61 -2.99 -12.63 0.73
N GLY A 62 -3.94 -13.02 1.59
CA GLY A 62 -5.36 -13.05 1.22
C GLY A 62 -5.91 -11.67 0.84
N ALA A 63 -5.52 -10.62 1.56
CA ALA A 63 -5.89 -9.25 1.21
C ALA A 63 -5.24 -8.78 -0.10
N ARG A 64 -4.01 -9.23 -0.37
CA ARG A 64 -3.25 -8.91 -1.58
C ARG A 64 -3.81 -9.62 -2.82
N GLU A 65 -4.29 -10.85 -2.67
CA GLU A 65 -4.98 -11.59 -3.73
C GLU A 65 -6.26 -10.87 -4.16
N VAL A 66 -7.09 -10.45 -3.21
CA VAL A 66 -8.30 -9.65 -3.47
C VAL A 66 -7.94 -8.32 -4.16
N PHE A 67 -6.94 -7.62 -3.65
CA PHE A 67 -6.44 -6.38 -4.29
C PHE A 67 -5.98 -6.62 -5.73
N THR A 68 -5.22 -7.69 -5.95
CA THR A 68 -4.70 -8.07 -7.27
C THR A 68 -5.83 -8.42 -8.24
N GLN A 69 -6.85 -9.13 -7.76
CA GLN A 69 -8.02 -9.47 -8.57
C GLN A 69 -8.77 -8.20 -8.98
N ASN A 70 -9.05 -7.30 -8.04
CA ASN A 70 -9.70 -6.03 -8.34
C ASN A 70 -8.89 -5.18 -9.32
N LEU A 71 -7.55 -5.17 -9.23
CA LEU A 71 -6.70 -4.48 -10.21
C LEU A 71 -6.79 -5.08 -11.61
N LYS A 72 -6.89 -6.41 -11.73
CA LYS A 72 -7.03 -7.10 -13.03
C LYS A 72 -8.38 -6.80 -13.70
N GLU A 73 -9.40 -6.54 -12.90
CA GLU A 73 -10.75 -6.23 -13.37
C GLU A 73 -10.94 -4.76 -13.78
N LEU A 74 -9.98 -3.88 -13.47
CA LEU A 74 -10.04 -2.47 -13.88
C LEU A 74 -9.84 -2.32 -15.40
N PRO A 75 -10.86 -1.87 -16.17
CA PRO A 75 -10.76 -1.77 -17.64
C PRO A 75 -9.72 -0.75 -18.11
N SER A 76 -9.52 0.29 -17.30
CA SER A 76 -8.61 1.42 -17.56
C SER A 76 -7.17 1.14 -17.15
N PHE A 77 -6.86 -0.06 -16.63
CA PHE A 77 -5.57 -0.38 -16.04
C PHE A 77 -4.93 -1.63 -16.65
N ASN A 78 -3.71 -1.49 -17.16
CA ASN A 78 -2.95 -2.62 -17.67
C ASN A 78 -2.19 -3.33 -16.53
N TYR A 79 -2.82 -4.35 -15.94
CA TYR A 79 -2.21 -5.15 -14.88
C TYR A 79 -0.90 -5.83 -15.30
N ASN A 80 -0.79 -6.29 -16.56
CA ASN A 80 0.43 -6.96 -17.04
C ASN A 80 1.63 -6.00 -17.02
N ASN A 81 1.43 -4.75 -17.43
CA ASN A 81 2.46 -3.71 -17.32
C ASN A 81 2.80 -3.44 -15.85
N PHE A 82 1.80 -3.34 -14.97
CA PHE A 82 2.04 -3.16 -13.53
C PHE A 82 2.83 -4.32 -12.92
N ALA A 83 2.55 -5.56 -13.33
CA ALA A 83 3.19 -6.76 -12.78
C ALA A 83 4.69 -6.81 -13.08
N THR A 84 5.16 -6.23 -14.19
CA THR A 84 6.59 -6.19 -14.57
C THR A 84 7.36 -5.04 -13.93
N LEU A 85 6.67 -4.08 -13.28
CA LEU A 85 7.32 -2.95 -12.63
C LEU A 85 8.17 -3.37 -11.42
N THR A 86 9.16 -2.53 -11.10
CA THR A 86 9.94 -2.64 -9.87
C THR A 86 9.05 -2.50 -8.63
N LYS A 87 9.48 -3.05 -7.48
CA LYS A 87 8.75 -2.91 -6.21
C LYS A 87 8.50 -1.45 -5.83
N ALA A 88 9.50 -0.58 -6.04
CA ALA A 88 9.39 0.85 -5.75
C ALA A 88 8.32 1.53 -6.62
N SER A 89 8.29 1.22 -7.91
CA SER A 89 7.28 1.72 -8.85
C SER A 89 5.88 1.23 -8.48
N LYS A 90 5.72 -0.05 -8.13
CA LYS A 90 4.44 -0.61 -7.68
C LYS A 90 3.90 0.12 -6.46
N ILE A 91 4.73 0.30 -5.44
CA ILE A 91 4.37 1.03 -4.22
C ILE A 91 4.00 2.48 -4.54
N LYS A 92 4.77 3.15 -5.40
CA LYS A 92 4.47 4.52 -5.81
C LYS A 92 3.09 4.63 -6.44
N ILE A 93 2.76 3.73 -7.38
CA ILE A 93 1.44 3.69 -8.03
C ILE A 93 0.32 3.41 -7.02
N MET A 94 0.51 2.41 -6.14
CA MET A 94 -0.48 2.08 -5.11
C MET A 94 -0.79 3.25 -4.16
N LEU A 95 0.24 4.02 -3.78
CA LEU A 95 0.10 5.07 -2.77
C LEU A 95 -0.23 6.44 -3.36
N PHE A 96 0.27 6.77 -4.54
CA PHE A 96 0.23 8.12 -5.10
C PHE A 96 -0.29 8.19 -6.53
N GLY A 97 -0.46 7.04 -7.20
CA GLY A 97 -0.76 6.98 -8.63
C GLY A 97 0.46 7.20 -9.52
N ASP A 98 0.21 7.31 -10.82
CA ASP A 98 1.20 7.60 -11.87
C ASP A 98 0.72 8.76 -12.75
N CYS A 99 1.63 9.64 -13.17
CA CYS A 99 1.30 10.74 -14.09
C CYS A 99 0.94 10.27 -15.49
N LYS A 100 1.26 9.03 -15.86
CA LYS A 100 0.90 8.41 -17.14
C LYS A 100 -0.51 7.84 -17.16
N LEU A 101 -1.16 7.72 -15.99
CA LEU A 101 -2.52 7.22 -15.86
C LEU A 101 -3.51 8.39 -15.79
N SER A 102 -4.75 8.17 -16.22
CA SER A 102 -5.81 9.15 -16.04
C SER A 102 -6.11 9.38 -14.55
N ASP A 103 -6.69 10.53 -14.23
CA ASP A 103 -7.09 10.86 -12.86
C ASP A 103 -8.11 9.86 -12.31
N GLU A 104 -9.02 9.37 -13.15
CA GLU A 104 -9.99 8.33 -12.80
C GLU A 104 -9.30 7.03 -12.42
N CYS A 105 -8.37 6.55 -13.26
CA CYS A 105 -7.61 5.33 -13.01
C CYS A 105 -6.76 5.46 -11.72
N ASN A 106 -6.11 6.62 -11.53
CA ASN A 106 -5.37 6.90 -10.30
C ASN A 106 -6.26 6.89 -9.06
N LYS A 107 -7.48 7.44 -9.13
CA LYS A 107 -8.46 7.39 -8.02
C LYS A 107 -8.88 5.96 -7.73
N GLU A 108 -9.18 5.16 -8.75
CA GLU A 108 -9.58 3.76 -8.60
C GLU A 108 -8.49 2.92 -7.93
N ILE A 109 -7.25 2.98 -8.45
CA ILE A 109 -6.11 2.25 -7.88
C ILE A 109 -5.85 2.68 -6.44
N THR A 110 -5.91 3.99 -6.16
CA THR A 110 -5.63 4.49 -4.82
C THR A 110 -6.74 4.08 -3.84
N ASN A 111 -8.01 4.06 -4.27
CA ASN A 111 -9.13 3.55 -3.47
C ASN A 111 -8.98 2.06 -3.18
N LEU A 112 -8.63 1.25 -4.19
CA LEU A 112 -8.35 -0.18 -4.01
C LEU A 112 -7.19 -0.40 -3.04
N SER A 113 -6.12 0.39 -3.18
CA SER A 113 -4.95 0.32 -2.31
C SER A 113 -5.28 0.73 -0.88
N ALA A 114 -6.13 1.74 -0.69
CA ALA A 114 -6.57 2.18 0.63
C ALA A 114 -7.41 1.10 1.33
N ASN A 115 -8.33 0.45 0.61
CA ASN A 115 -9.12 -0.67 1.13
C ASN A 115 -8.25 -1.90 1.44
N PHE A 116 -7.21 -2.15 0.65
CA PHE A 116 -6.21 -3.17 0.95
C PHE A 116 -5.44 -2.85 2.24
N ILE A 117 -4.97 -1.61 2.39
CA ILE A 117 -4.26 -1.14 3.58
C ILE A 117 -5.15 -1.25 4.83
N ASP A 118 -6.44 -0.94 4.73
CA ASP A 118 -7.39 -1.04 5.85
C ASP A 118 -7.52 -2.47 6.40
N LYS A 119 -7.28 -3.49 5.56
CA LYS A 119 -7.37 -4.90 5.96
C LYS A 119 -6.10 -5.44 6.62
N ILE A 120 -4.96 -4.75 6.51
CA ILE A 120 -3.66 -5.26 6.99
C ILE A 120 -3.04 -4.43 8.12
N ILE A 121 -3.65 -3.29 8.46
CA ILE A 121 -3.28 -2.38 9.56
C ILE A 121 -4.54 -2.08 10.37
#